data_AF-A0A4P8WA88-F1
#
_entry.id   AF-A0A4P8WA88-F1
#
_cell.length_a   1.000
_cell.length_b   1.000
_cell.length_c   1.000
_cell.angle_alpha   90.00
_cell.angle_beta   90.00
_cell.angle_gamma   90.00
#
_symmetry.space_group_name_H-M   'P 1'
#
loop_
_entity.id
_entity.type
_entity.pdbx_description
1 polymer ?
#
loop_
_entity_poly.entity_id
_entity_poly.type
_entity_poly.pdbx_seq_one_letter_code
_entity_poly.pdbx_strand_id
1 'polypeptide(L)'
;MDIFDSTYYNINKNLHRLLGCWPYQRRCEKYIIRVIVFSWNISMIIPEIINLIRVRNDLDLVIDSLPIFIIHVIHIIKYCTYVFNGDKMKDLFSMIKNDWQHANTKQENIILHKYAET
;
A
#
# COMPACT_ATOMS: atom_id res chain seq x y z
N MET A 1 23.33 -7.16 4.99
CA MET A 1 22.65 -5.94 4.51
C MET A 1 21.16 -6.26 4.43
N ASP A 2 20.29 -5.49 5.06
CA ASP A 2 18.85 -5.77 5.02
C ASP A 2 18.32 -5.48 3.60
N ILE A 3 17.59 -6.42 3.02
CA ILE A 3 17.13 -6.34 1.61
C ILE A 3 16.24 -5.11 1.37
N PHE A 4 15.54 -4.69 2.42
CA PHE A 4 14.62 -3.56 2.39
C PHE A 4 15.33 -2.21 2.43
N ASP A 5 16.63 -2.18 2.72
CA ASP A 5 17.49 -1.01 2.64
C ASP A 5 18.27 -0.95 1.30
N SER A 6 18.11 -1.94 0.42
CA SER A 6 18.61 -1.88 -0.95
C SER A 6 17.86 -0.85 -1.79
N THR A 7 18.50 -0.32 -2.83
CA THR A 7 17.89 0.64 -3.77
C THR A 7 16.56 0.13 -4.35
N TYR A 8 16.42 -1.19 -4.51
CA TYR A 8 15.21 -1.81 -5.06
C TYR A 8 13.98 -1.71 -4.16
N TYR A 9 14.15 -1.80 -2.83
CA TYR A 9 13.02 -1.87 -1.88
C TYR A 9 12.90 -0.65 -0.96
N ASN A 10 13.88 0.25 -0.94
CA ASN A 10 13.88 1.41 -0.05
C ASN A 10 12.66 2.32 -0.28
N ILE A 11 12.26 2.56 -1.54
CA ILE A 11 11.07 3.39 -1.86
C ILE A 11 9.81 2.73 -1.31
N ASN A 12 9.61 1.43 -1.57
CA ASN A 12 8.44 0.70 -1.10
C ASN A 12 8.38 0.62 0.44
N LYS A 13 9.54 0.43 1.09
CA LYS A 13 9.68 0.49 2.55
C LYS A 13 9.24 1.85 3.10
N ASN A 14 9.73 2.94 2.51
CA ASN A 14 9.41 4.29 2.97
C ASN A 14 7.94 4.64 2.77
N LEU A 15 7.35 4.28 1.63
CA LEU A 15 5.92 4.46 1.37
C LEU A 15 5.06 3.67 2.37
N HIS A 16 5.37 2.38 2.59
CA HIS A 16 4.65 1.58 3.57
C HIS A 16 4.81 2.11 5.00
N ARG A 17 5.97 2.69 5.35
CA ARG A 17 6.20 3.30 6.65
C ARG A 17 5.38 4.58 6.82
N LEU A 18 5.32 5.40 5.77
CA LEU A 18 4.53 6.64 5.75
C LEU A 18 3.02 6.36 5.87
N LEU A 19 2.55 5.22 5.36
CA LEU A 19 1.15 4.79 5.48
C LEU A 19 0.83 4.05 6.80
N GLY A 20 1.81 3.80 7.67
CA GLY A 20 1.63 3.03 8.91
C GLY A 20 1.34 1.54 8.66
N CYS A 21 1.67 1.10 7.45
CA CYS A 21 1.53 -0.25 6.98
C CYS A 21 2.76 -1.08 7.40
N TRP A 22 3.96 -0.50 7.35
CA TRP A 22 5.21 -1.25 7.59
C TRP A 22 5.17 -2.19 8.82
N PRO A 23 5.43 -3.50 8.64
CA PRO A 23 5.22 -4.50 9.70
C PRO A 23 6.23 -4.38 10.85
N TYR A 24 7.42 -3.84 10.60
CA TYR A 24 8.50 -3.72 11.59
C TYR A 24 8.55 -2.34 12.29
N GLN A 25 7.53 -1.51 12.13
CA GLN A 25 7.46 -0.18 12.75
C GLN A 25 7.08 -0.26 14.24
N ARG A 26 7.47 0.75 15.03
CA ARG A 26 7.08 0.86 16.45
C ARG A 26 5.56 0.90 16.56
N ARG A 27 4.99 0.14 17.51
CA ARG A 27 3.52 0.00 17.68
C ARG A 27 2.82 1.35 17.81
N CYS A 28 3.32 2.25 18.65
CA CYS A 28 2.70 3.57 18.87
C CYS A 28 2.72 4.44 17.59
N GLU A 29 3.86 4.52 16.91
CA GLU A 29 4.00 5.27 15.64
C GLU A 29 3.04 4.72 14.58
N LYS A 30 2.94 3.39 14.48
CA LYS A 30 2.03 2.70 13.57
C LYS A 30 0.56 3.06 13.85
N TYR A 31 0.13 3.08 15.11
CA TYR A 31 -1.23 3.44 15.48
C TYR A 31 -1.54 4.90 15.18
N ILE A 32 -0.63 5.84 15.51
CA ILE A 32 -0.83 7.27 15.23
C ILE A 32 -1.00 7.51 13.74
N ILE A 33 -0.12 6.94 12.91
CA ILE A 33 -0.19 7.10 11.45
C ILE A 33 -1.48 6.50 10.91
N ARG A 34 -1.90 5.32 11.39
CA ARG A 34 -3.17 4.70 10.98
C ARG A 34 -4.36 5.60 11.29
N VAL A 35 -4.42 6.19 12.48
CA VAL A 35 -5.50 7.12 12.86
C VAL A 35 -5.52 8.33 11.93
N ILE A 36 -4.36 8.91 11.61
CA ILE A 36 -4.24 10.03 10.67
C ILE A 36 -4.74 9.62 9.27
N VAL A 37 -4.29 8.49 8.73
CA VAL A 37 -4.71 7.99 7.41
C VAL A 37 -6.21 7.71 7.39
N PHE A 38 -6.77 7.08 8.42
CA PHE A 38 -8.21 6.85 8.53
C PHE A 38 -8.99 8.16 8.57
N SER A 39 -8.53 9.15 9.35
CA SER A 39 -9.17 10.46 9.42
C SER A 39 -9.15 11.20 8.07
N TRP A 40 -8.05 11.07 7.32
CA TRP A 40 -7.91 11.62 5.98
C TRP A 40 -8.90 10.98 4.99
N ASN A 41 -9.02 9.65 5.01
CA ASN A 41 -9.98 8.92 4.16
C ASN A 41 -11.42 9.32 4.48
N ILE A 42 -11.78 9.47 5.76
CA ILE A 42 -13.11 9.95 6.18
C ILE A 42 -13.34 11.39 5.68
N SER A 43 -12.33 12.25 5.76
CA SER A 43 -12.45 13.61 5.23
C SER A 43 -12.69 13.63 3.71
N MET A 44 -12.13 12.68 2.96
CA MET A 44 -12.27 12.58 1.50
C MET A 44 -13.59 11.93 1.06
N ILE A 45 -14.13 10.98 1.85
CA ILE A 45 -15.37 10.29 1.45
C ILE A 45 -16.60 11.19 1.55
N ILE A 46 -16.59 12.17 2.47
CA ILE A 46 -17.68 13.14 2.67
C ILE A 46 -17.98 13.94 1.38
N PRO A 47 -17.02 14.65 0.76
CA PRO A 47 -17.27 15.42 -0.45
C PRO A 47 -17.65 14.53 -1.64
N GLU A 48 -17.11 13.30 -1.74
CA GLU A 48 -17.49 12.36 -2.79
C GLU A 48 -18.97 11.96 -2.69
N ILE A 49 -19.45 11.63 -1.50
CA ILE A 49 -20.87 11.30 -1.27
C ILE A 49 -21.75 12.50 -1.56
N ILE A 50 -21.37 13.71 -1.12
CA ILE A 50 -22.11 14.93 -1.41
C ILE A 50 -22.20 15.16 -2.92
N ASN A 51 -21.09 15.00 -3.64
CA ASN A 51 -21.06 15.15 -5.09
C ASN A 51 -21.99 14.14 -5.76
N LEU A 52 -21.92 12.86 -5.37
CA LEU A 52 -22.76 11.80 -5.92
C LEU A 52 -24.26 12.07 -5.71
N ILE A 53 -24.64 12.57 -4.53
CA ILE A 53 -26.01 12.98 -4.22
C ILE A 53 -26.43 14.18 -5.07
N ARG A 54 -25.53 15.15 -5.28
CA ARG A 54 -25.80 16.35 -6.07
C ARG A 54 -26.04 16.03 -7.55
N VAL A 55 -25.25 15.13 -8.13
CA VAL A 55 -25.35 14.79 -9.56
C VAL A 55 -26.36 13.67 -9.85
N ARG A 56 -26.98 13.06 -8.83
CA ARG A 56 -27.83 11.85 -8.96
C ARG A 56 -28.93 11.88 -10.02
N ASN A 57 -29.43 13.07 -10.39
CA ASN A 57 -30.50 13.22 -11.38
C ASN A 57 -29.98 13.31 -12.82
N ASP A 58 -28.67 13.45 -13.00
CA ASP A 58 -27.98 13.53 -14.28
C ASP A 58 -27.11 12.27 -14.43
N LEU A 59 -27.58 11.33 -15.25
CA LEU A 59 -26.92 10.04 -15.41
C LEU A 59 -25.52 10.16 -16.01
N ASP A 60 -25.29 11.14 -16.90
CA ASP A 60 -23.99 11.33 -17.52
C ASP A 60 -22.96 11.78 -16.47
N LEU A 61 -23.33 12.73 -15.61
CA LEU A 61 -22.48 13.20 -14.51
C LEU A 61 -22.27 12.14 -13.42
N VAL A 62 -23.25 11.27 -13.18
CA VAL A 62 -23.09 10.12 -12.28
C VAL A 62 -22.07 9.15 -12.85
N ILE A 63 -22.18 8.79 -14.12
CA ILE A 63 -21.26 7.86 -14.79
C ILE A 63 -19.83 8.41 -14.76
N ASP A 64 -19.65 9.71 -14.97
CA ASP A 64 -18.32 10.35 -14.90
C ASP A 64 -17.72 10.36 -13.49
N SER A 65 -18.54 10.46 -12.44
CA SER A 65 -18.08 10.53 -11.05
C SER A 65 -17.92 9.17 -10.35
N LEU A 66 -18.60 8.14 -10.84
CA LEU A 66 -18.56 6.78 -10.28
C LEU A 66 -17.16 6.14 -10.22
N PRO A 67 -16.30 6.23 -11.27
CA PRO A 67 -14.98 5.58 -11.25
C PRO A 67 -14.10 6.05 -10.09
N ILE A 68 -14.12 7.35 -9.79
CA ILE A 68 -13.33 7.94 -8.70
C ILE A 68 -13.81 7.38 -7.36
N PHE A 69 -15.12 7.34 -7.14
CA PHE A 69 -15.72 6.77 -5.93
C PHE A 69 -15.37 5.28 -5.77
N ILE A 70 -15.46 4.49 -6.85
CA ILE A 70 -15.12 3.06 -6.83
C ILE A 70 -13.65 2.86 -6.45
N ILE A 71 -12.73 3.63 -7.05
CA ILE A 71 -11.31 3.55 -6.74
C ILE A 71 -11.06 3.87 -5.26
N HIS A 72 -11.73 4.88 -4.71
CA HIS A 72 -11.60 5.24 -3.31
C HIS A 72 -12.11 4.14 -2.37
N VAL A 73 -13.25 3.51 -2.69
CA VAL A 73 -13.77 2.36 -1.93
C VAL A 73 -12.77 1.18 -1.98
N ILE A 74 -12.21 0.86 -3.14
CA ILE A 74 -11.20 -0.19 -3.28
C ILE A 74 -9.96 0.15 -2.44
N HIS A 75 -9.53 1.41 -2.45
CA HIS A 75 -8.41 1.87 -1.62
C HIS A 75 -8.67 1.63 -0.13
N ILE A 76 -9.84 2.01 0.38
CA ILE A 76 -10.23 1.80 1.77
C ILE A 76 -10.23 0.30 2.11
N ILE A 77 -10.84 -0.54 1.27
CA ILE A 77 -10.87 -2.00 1.47
C ILE A 77 -9.44 -2.56 1.53
N LYS A 78 -8.57 -2.15 0.60
CA LYS A 78 -7.18 -2.60 0.55
C LYS A 78 -6.40 -2.15 1.79
N TYR A 79 -6.60 -0.92 2.23
CA TYR A 79 -5.98 -0.39 3.45
C TYR A 79 -6.45 -1.15 4.69
N CYS A 80 -7.76 -1.36 4.85
CA CYS A 80 -8.32 -2.18 5.92
C CYS A 80 -7.77 -3.60 5.91
N THR A 81 -7.72 -4.24 4.74
CA THR A 81 -7.15 -5.58 4.57
C THR A 81 -5.70 -5.62 5.05
N TYR A 82 -4.90 -4.61 4.71
CA TYR A 82 -3.53 -4.50 5.17
C TYR A 82 -3.46 -4.37 6.71
N VAL A 83 -4.33 -3.53 7.29
CA VAL A 83 -4.37 -3.27 8.74
C VAL A 83 -4.77 -4.53 9.52
N PHE A 84 -5.83 -5.22 9.09
CA PHE A 84 -6.38 -6.42 9.73
C PHE A 84 -5.49 -7.66 9.51
N ASN A 85 -4.96 -7.85 8.31
CA ASN A 85 -4.05 -8.96 7.99
C ASN A 85 -2.58 -8.59 8.26
N GLY A 86 -2.31 -7.69 9.21
CA GLY A 86 -0.98 -7.17 9.46
C GLY A 86 0.05 -8.26 9.79
N ASP A 87 -0.36 -9.32 10.48
CA ASP A 87 0.51 -10.46 10.81
C ASP A 87 0.86 -11.27 9.54
N LYS A 88 -0.13 -11.60 8.70
CA LYS A 88 0.11 -12.26 7.41
C LYS A 88 1.00 -11.42 6.48
N MET A 89 0.82 -10.09 6.49
CA MET A 89 1.70 -9.20 5.75
C MET A 89 3.13 -9.26 6.28
N LYS A 90 3.32 -9.32 7.61
CA LYS A 90 4.65 -9.49 8.21
C LYS A 90 5.28 -10.83 7.80
N ASP A 91 4.51 -11.91 7.77
CA ASP A 91 4.99 -13.22 7.33
C ASP A 91 5.43 -13.18 5.86
N LEU A 92 4.63 -12.55 5.00
CA LEU A 92 4.99 -12.33 3.60
C LEU A 92 6.31 -11.55 3.44
N PHE A 93 6.47 -10.45 4.17
CA PHE A 93 7.74 -9.70 4.15
C PHE A 93 8.91 -10.54 4.69
N SER A 94 8.66 -11.42 5.65
CA SER A 94 9.70 -12.32 6.20
C SER A 94 10.10 -13.37 5.17
N MET A 95 9.14 -13.91 4.41
CA MET A 95 9.38 -14.84 3.31
C MET A 95 10.21 -14.18 2.21
N ILE A 96 9.83 -12.98 1.76
CA ILE A 96 10.61 -12.21 0.76
C ILE A 96 12.05 -12.02 1.23
N LYS A 97 12.26 -11.71 2.51
CA LYS A 97 13.61 -11.57 3.09
C LYS A 97 14.39 -12.88 3.04
N ASN A 98 13.76 -13.99 3.38
CA ASN A 98 14.40 -15.31 3.37
C ASN A 98 14.73 -15.78 1.95
N ASP A 99 13.79 -15.63 1.01
CA ASP A 99 13.97 -16.01 -0.39
C ASP A 99 15.11 -15.21 -1.02
N TRP A 100 15.19 -13.92 -0.73
CA TRP A 100 16.28 -13.07 -1.21
C TRP A 100 17.64 -13.46 -0.60
N GLN A 101 17.68 -13.91 0.65
CA GLN A 101 18.91 -14.41 1.26
C GLN A 101 19.39 -15.71 0.60
N HIS A 102 18.46 -16.59 0.21
CA HIS A 102 18.77 -17.83 -0.52
C HIS A 102 19.18 -17.56 -1.98
N ALA A 103 18.49 -16.64 -2.66
CA ALA A 103 18.74 -16.26 -4.05
C ALA A 103 20.04 -15.46 -4.25
N ASN A 104 20.68 -14.99 -3.17
CA ASN A 104 21.94 -14.26 -3.24
C ASN A 104 23.16 -15.16 -3.50
N THR A 105 22.94 -16.37 -4.01
CA THR A 105 23.99 -17.18 -4.63
C THR A 105 24.52 -16.40 -5.83
N LYS A 106 25.85 -16.17 -5.89
CA LYS A 106 26.48 -15.25 -6.87
C LYS A 106 26.02 -15.44 -8.32
N GLN A 107 25.62 -16.65 -8.73
CA GLN A 107 25.16 -16.94 -10.09
C GLN A 107 23.75 -16.40 -10.40
N GLU A 108 22.78 -16.56 -9.50
CA GLU A 108 21.40 -16.13 -9.74
C GLU A 108 21.29 -14.61 -9.80
N ASN A 109 22.06 -13.91 -8.95
CA ASN A 109 22.10 -12.45 -8.94
C ASN A 109 22.69 -11.88 -10.25
N ILE A 110 23.71 -12.53 -10.83
CA ILE A 110 24.27 -12.14 -12.14
C ILE A 110 23.23 -12.30 -13.26
N ILE A 111 22.45 -13.39 -13.23
CA ILE A 111 21.39 -13.63 -14.22
C ILE A 111 20.30 -12.57 -14.09
N LEU A 112 19.81 -12.32 -12.87
CA LEU A 112 18.77 -11.32 -12.60
C LEU A 112 19.19 -9.91 -13.06
N HIS A 113 20.41 -9.48 -12.75
CA HIS A 113 20.91 -8.19 -13.22
C HIS A 113 21.03 -8.12 -14.74
N LYS A 114 21.57 -9.18 -15.38
CA LYS A 114 21.72 -9.22 -16.83
C LYS A 114 20.38 -9.03 -17.56
N TYR A 115 19.31 -9.66 -17.06
CA TYR A 115 17.98 -9.55 -17.66
C TYR A 115 17.19 -8.31 -17.22
N ALA A 116 17.56 -7.66 -16.10
CA ALA A 116 16.91 -6.42 -15.67
C ALA A 116 17.39 -5.16 -16.43
N GLU A 117 18.58 -5.23 -17.04
CA GLU A 117 19.15 -4.16 -17.88
C GLU A 117 18.84 -4.29 -19.38
N THR A 118 18.12 -5.36 -19.78
CA THR A 118 17.67 -5.56 -21.17
C THR A 118 16.23 -5.10 -21.35
#